data_AF-A0A2D6PHK4-F1
#
_entry.id   AF-A0A2D6PHK4-F1
#
_cell.length_a   1.000
_cell.length_b   1.000
_cell.length_c   1.000
_cell.angle_alpha   90.00
_cell.angle_beta   90.00
_cell.angle_gamma   90.00
#
_symmetry.space_group_name_H-M   'P 1'
#
loop_
_entity.id
_entity.type
_entity.pdbx_description
1 polymer ?
#
loop_
_entity_poly.entity_id
_entity_poly.type
_entity_poly.pdbx_seq_one_letter_code
_entity_poly.pdbx_strand_id
1 'polypeptide(L)'
;MFKSLKDFLNKIFLFNIFKGRSNLKLGLYGPPNSGKTTLANRICQDWLGEEMGTTSKVPHETRNVQEKEKINVKSGRKEMTFNLVDTPGIATKIDYEDFIKAGLKKKEAQERAKEATKGIIESIKWLDSMDAVIIVLDSTIDPYSQVNITIVGNLAARDIPVLIAANKSDLKKSDLKKIEAAFPQYGVIGVSAEYGDNIEDFYDELIKLMK
;
A
#
# COMPACT_ATOMS: atom_id res chain seq x y z
N MET A 1 -28.21 -0.35 -14.91
CA MET A 1 -28.56 1.07 -14.68
C MET A 1 -28.22 1.56 -13.27
N PHE A 2 -28.50 0.81 -12.20
CA PHE A 2 -28.22 1.23 -10.81
C PHE A 2 -26.73 1.25 -10.39
N LYS A 3 -25.85 0.44 -11.02
CA LYS A 3 -24.41 0.40 -10.72
C LYS A 3 -23.71 1.72 -11.08
N SER A 4 -23.99 2.22 -12.29
CA SER A 4 -23.47 3.48 -12.82
C SER A 4 -23.85 4.71 -11.99
N LEU A 5 -25.05 4.73 -11.41
CA LEU A 5 -25.50 5.87 -10.58
C LEU A 5 -24.80 5.87 -9.20
N LYS A 6 -24.53 4.69 -8.64
CA LYS A 6 -23.79 4.53 -7.37
C LYS A 6 -22.31 4.88 -7.54
N ASP A 7 -21.70 4.44 -8.65
CA ASP A 7 -20.33 4.81 -9.01
C ASP A 7 -20.17 6.31 -9.28
N PHE A 8 -21.20 6.94 -9.86
CA PHE A 8 -21.25 8.39 -10.09
C PHE A 8 -21.41 9.19 -8.79
N LEU A 9 -22.28 8.74 -7.89
CA LEU A 9 -22.48 9.37 -6.58
C LEU A 9 -21.27 9.20 -5.66
N ASN A 10 -20.62 8.03 -5.66
CA ASN A 10 -19.35 7.82 -4.93
C ASN A 10 -18.24 8.71 -5.49
N LYS A 11 -18.13 8.87 -6.81
CA LYS A 11 -17.21 9.83 -7.42
C LYS A 11 -17.45 11.24 -6.90
N ILE A 12 -18.69 11.74 -6.96
CA ILE A 12 -19.04 13.10 -6.53
C ILE A 12 -18.76 13.34 -5.04
N PHE A 13 -18.98 12.33 -4.20
CA PHE A 13 -18.73 12.46 -2.76
C PHE A 13 -17.23 12.48 -2.42
N LEU A 14 -16.41 11.71 -3.13
CA LEU A 14 -14.94 11.71 -3.00
C LEU A 14 -14.32 13.05 -3.42
N PHE A 15 -14.84 13.68 -4.48
CA PHE A 15 -14.33 14.97 -5.02
C PHE A 15 -14.35 16.14 -4.01
N ASN A 16 -15.16 16.08 -2.95
CA ASN A 16 -15.29 17.17 -1.99
C ASN A 16 -14.42 17.01 -0.72
N ILE A 17 -13.83 15.85 -0.48
CA ILE A 17 -13.10 15.57 0.79
C ILE A 17 -11.72 16.25 0.80
N PHE A 18 -11.10 16.42 -0.37
CA PHE A 18 -9.71 16.87 -0.51
C PHE A 18 -9.56 18.37 -0.76
N LYS A 19 -10.66 19.11 -0.92
CA LYS A 19 -10.66 20.52 -1.32
C LYS A 19 -10.25 21.41 -0.13
N GLY A 20 -8.97 21.76 -0.03
CA GLY A 20 -8.43 22.72 0.93
C GLY A 20 -7.51 22.16 2.03
N ARG A 21 -7.19 20.86 2.01
CA ARG A 21 -6.21 20.27 2.93
C ARG A 21 -4.79 20.45 2.38
N SER A 22 -3.92 21.09 3.15
CA SER A 22 -2.52 21.37 2.77
C SER A 22 -1.56 20.19 2.96
N ASN A 23 -1.96 19.17 3.73
CA ASN A 23 -1.12 18.02 4.09
C ASN A 23 -1.92 16.71 4.00
N LEU A 24 -2.11 16.19 2.78
CA LEU A 24 -2.76 14.88 2.61
C LEU A 24 -1.83 13.77 3.07
N LYS A 25 -2.36 12.74 3.74
CA LYS A 25 -1.60 11.55 4.17
C LYS A 25 -1.99 10.34 3.34
N LEU A 26 -1.01 9.81 2.61
CA LEU A 26 -1.13 8.59 1.82
C LEU A 26 -0.41 7.45 2.54
N GLY A 27 -1.14 6.40 2.89
CA GLY A 27 -0.55 5.23 3.53
C GLY A 27 -0.39 4.04 2.60
N LEU A 28 0.75 3.36 2.68
CA LEU A 28 1.00 2.10 1.98
C LEU A 28 0.75 0.92 2.93
N TYR A 29 -0.21 0.08 2.56
CA TYR A 29 -0.66 -1.08 3.33
C TYR A 29 -0.68 -2.33 2.46
N GLY A 30 -0.68 -3.52 3.07
CA GLY A 30 -0.58 -4.78 2.32
C GLY A 30 0.19 -5.87 3.08
N PRO A 31 0.14 -7.13 2.60
CA PRO A 31 0.80 -8.25 3.25
C PRO A 31 2.32 -8.07 3.29
N PRO A 32 3.05 -8.77 4.18
CA PRO A 32 4.51 -8.85 4.11
C PRO A 32 4.97 -9.23 2.69
N ASN A 33 6.10 -8.66 2.26
CA ASN A 33 6.72 -8.96 0.96
C ASN A 33 5.91 -8.63 -0.31
N SER A 34 4.80 -7.88 -0.21
CA SER A 34 4.11 -7.36 -1.39
C SER A 34 4.85 -6.26 -2.14
N GLY A 35 5.88 -5.66 -1.51
CA GLY A 35 6.69 -4.59 -2.09
C GLY A 35 6.22 -3.18 -1.73
N LYS A 36 5.60 -2.99 -0.55
CA LYS A 36 5.24 -1.66 0.00
C LYS A 36 6.44 -0.72 0.05
N THR A 37 7.49 -1.08 0.78
CA THR A 37 8.71 -0.26 0.91
C THR A 37 9.41 -0.07 -0.44
N THR A 38 9.35 -1.05 -1.35
CA THR A 38 9.87 -0.89 -2.72
C THR A 38 9.09 0.19 -3.48
N LEU A 39 7.76 0.18 -3.41
CA LEU A 39 6.92 1.22 -4.02
C LEU A 39 7.16 2.57 -3.33
N ALA A 40 7.32 2.58 -2.01
CA ALA A 40 7.63 3.78 -1.25
C ALA A 40 8.96 4.41 -1.69
N ASN A 41 10.01 3.59 -1.79
CA ASN A 41 11.31 4.01 -2.29
C ASN A 41 11.23 4.52 -3.72
N ARG A 42 10.44 3.90 -4.60
CA ARG A 42 10.21 4.40 -5.97
C ARG A 42 9.64 5.82 -5.94
N ILE A 43 8.56 6.03 -5.19
CA ILE A 43 7.92 7.34 -5.06
C ILE A 43 8.91 8.38 -4.50
N CYS A 44 9.63 8.04 -3.43
CA CYS A 44 10.61 8.96 -2.86
C CYS A 44 11.78 9.23 -3.81
N GLN A 45 12.26 8.23 -4.54
CA GLN A 45 13.34 8.40 -5.50
C GLN A 45 12.93 9.30 -6.66
N ASP A 46 11.72 9.12 -7.19
CA ASP A 46 11.21 9.88 -8.34
C ASP A 46 11.00 11.37 -7.99
N TRP A 47 10.59 11.67 -6.75
CA TRP A 47 10.13 13.02 -6.35
C TRP A 47 11.02 13.76 -5.35
N LEU A 48 11.84 13.04 -4.58
CA LEU A 48 12.75 13.60 -3.58
C LEU A 48 14.23 13.26 -3.86
N GLY A 49 14.51 12.28 -4.72
CA GLY A 49 15.87 11.83 -5.02
C GLY A 49 16.53 11.00 -3.91
N GLU A 50 15.75 10.50 -2.95
CA GLU A 50 16.22 9.68 -1.83
C GLU A 50 15.28 8.49 -1.57
N GLU A 51 15.80 7.45 -0.89
CA GLU A 51 15.01 6.29 -0.48
C GLU A 51 14.24 6.56 0.83
N MET A 52 13.14 5.84 1.03
CA MET A 52 12.35 5.86 2.26
C MET A 52 12.94 4.95 3.33
N GLY A 53 13.31 3.72 2.96
CA GLY A 53 13.83 2.72 3.87
C GLY A 53 14.46 1.50 3.18
N THR A 54 15.03 0.59 3.96
CA THR A 54 15.69 -0.61 3.45
C THR A 54 14.68 -1.69 3.05
N THR A 55 14.95 -2.42 1.97
CA THR A 55 14.14 -3.55 1.52
C THR A 55 14.86 -4.89 1.73
N SER A 56 14.11 -5.97 1.98
CA SER A 56 14.62 -7.31 2.24
C SER A 56 13.56 -8.36 1.87
N LYS A 57 14.00 -9.61 1.66
CA LYS A 57 13.11 -10.76 1.46
C LYS A 57 12.62 -11.35 2.79
N VAL A 58 13.25 -10.99 3.90
CA VAL A 58 12.83 -11.44 5.23
C VAL A 58 11.45 -10.83 5.52
N PRO A 59 10.43 -11.65 5.79
CA PRO A 59 9.12 -11.15 6.19
C PRO A 59 9.25 -10.20 7.39
N HIS A 60 8.43 -9.16 7.42
CA HIS A 60 8.42 -8.17 8.51
C HIS A 60 9.73 -7.39 8.67
N GLU A 61 10.45 -7.12 7.57
CA GLU A 61 11.62 -6.24 7.58
C GLU A 61 11.28 -4.82 8.06
N THR A 62 10.21 -4.23 7.50
CA THR A 62 9.67 -2.93 7.92
C THR A 62 8.97 -3.10 9.27
N ARG A 63 9.67 -2.71 10.34
CA ARG A 63 9.23 -2.91 11.74
C ARG A 63 8.59 -1.69 12.38
N ASN A 64 8.90 -0.49 11.89
CA ASN A 64 8.36 0.76 12.38
C ASN A 64 7.66 1.48 11.22
N VAL A 65 6.67 2.31 11.55
CA VAL A 65 6.06 3.20 10.56
C VAL A 65 7.09 4.26 10.15
N GLN A 66 7.24 4.48 8.85
CA GLN A 66 8.12 5.50 8.29
C GLN A 66 7.27 6.56 7.61
N GLU A 67 7.60 7.84 7.76
CA GLU A 67 6.91 8.96 7.11
C GLU A 67 7.91 9.81 6.33
N LYS A 68 7.53 10.21 5.11
CA LYS A 68 8.22 11.20 4.28
C LYS A 68 7.24 12.32 3.94
N GLU A 69 7.57 13.54 4.33
CA GLU A 69 6.69 14.69 4.19
C GLU A 69 6.83 15.38 2.83
N LYS A 70 5.75 16.05 2.38
CA LYS A 70 5.74 16.98 1.24
C LYS A 70 6.26 16.39 -0.08
N ILE A 71 5.91 15.14 -0.36
CA ILE A 71 6.13 14.56 -1.69
C ILE A 71 5.22 15.28 -2.67
N ASN A 72 5.82 15.92 -3.68
CA ASN A 72 5.11 16.65 -4.71
C ASN A 72 5.15 15.86 -6.02
N VAL A 73 4.03 15.23 -6.36
CA VAL A 73 3.87 14.40 -7.55
C VAL A 73 3.24 15.21 -8.67
N LYS A 74 3.84 15.13 -9.86
CA LYS A 74 3.31 15.72 -11.10
C LYS A 74 2.98 14.64 -12.11
N SER A 75 1.74 14.64 -12.60
CA SER A 75 1.37 13.83 -13.76
C SER A 75 0.66 14.70 -14.79
N GLY A 76 1.30 14.86 -15.96
CA GLY A 76 0.89 15.80 -16.99
C GLY A 76 0.76 17.24 -16.45
N ARG A 77 -0.46 17.78 -16.45
CA ARG A 77 -0.77 19.14 -15.93
C ARG A 77 -1.29 19.14 -14.49
N LYS A 78 -1.39 17.98 -13.85
CA LYS A 78 -1.92 17.84 -12.49
C LYS A 78 -0.75 17.70 -11.52
N GLU A 79 -0.86 18.40 -10.40
CA GLU A 79 0.09 18.35 -9.29
C GLU A 79 -0.64 18.00 -8.00
N MET A 80 0.04 17.29 -7.09
CA MET A 80 -0.47 16.90 -5.79
C MET A 80 0.67 16.79 -4.78
N THR A 81 0.42 17.31 -3.58
CA THR A 81 1.36 17.19 -2.46
C THR A 81 0.77 16.33 -1.35
N PHE A 82 1.53 15.36 -0.86
CA PHE A 82 1.13 14.49 0.25
C PHE A 82 2.33 14.05 1.10
N ASN A 83 2.04 13.57 2.31
CA ASN A 83 2.95 12.82 3.16
C ASN A 83 2.75 11.34 2.89
N LEU A 84 3.84 10.63 2.63
CA LEU A 84 3.85 9.19 2.40
C LEU A 84 4.16 8.47 3.70
N VAL A 85 3.32 7.50 4.05
CA VAL A 85 3.47 6.67 5.25
C VAL A 85 3.62 5.22 4.83
N ASP A 86 4.84 4.65 5.00
CA ASP A 86 5.09 3.22 4.78
C ASP A 86 4.90 2.47 6.09
N THR A 87 4.07 1.43 6.05
CA THR A 87 3.67 0.70 7.25
C THR A 87 4.14 -0.74 7.26
N PRO A 88 4.51 -1.28 8.43
CA PRO A 88 4.60 -2.73 8.66
C PRO A 88 3.38 -3.49 8.13
N GLY A 89 3.58 -4.74 7.67
CA GLY A 89 2.48 -5.57 7.17
C GLY A 89 1.49 -5.97 8.27
N ILE A 90 0.22 -5.57 8.16
CA ILE A 90 -0.74 -5.52 9.28
C ILE A 90 -1.49 -6.82 9.59
N ALA A 91 -1.60 -7.75 8.63
CA ALA A 91 -2.54 -8.87 8.74
C ALA A 91 -1.90 -10.27 8.68
N THR A 92 -0.77 -10.47 9.35
CA THR A 92 -0.15 -11.81 9.41
C THR A 92 0.15 -12.21 10.85
N LYS A 93 -0.04 -13.51 11.14
CA LYS A 93 0.46 -14.10 12.36
C LYS A 93 1.98 -13.96 12.35
N ILE A 94 2.54 -13.36 13.39
CA ILE A 94 3.98 -13.29 13.59
C ILE A 94 4.38 -14.52 14.39
N ASP A 95 5.09 -15.44 13.75
CA ASP A 95 5.73 -16.56 14.42
C ASP A 95 7.26 -16.36 14.41
N TYR A 96 7.89 -16.42 15.58
CA TYR A 96 9.34 -16.27 15.65
C TYR A 96 10.06 -17.40 14.88
N GLU A 97 9.40 -18.54 14.71
CA GLU A 97 9.91 -19.66 13.91
C GLU A 97 10.15 -19.29 12.45
N ASP A 98 9.36 -18.38 11.88
CA ASP A 98 9.53 -17.96 10.49
C ASP A 98 10.82 -17.16 10.29
N PHE A 99 11.24 -16.41 11.32
CA PHE A 99 12.55 -15.75 11.32
C PHE A 99 13.70 -16.75 11.51
N ILE A 100 13.50 -17.80 12.31
CA ILE A 100 14.48 -18.89 12.42
C ILE A 100 14.68 -19.58 11.07
N LYS A 101 13.58 -19.88 10.36
CA LYS A 101 13.63 -20.43 8.98
C LYS A 101 14.35 -19.49 8.01
N ALA A 102 14.26 -18.18 8.23
CA ALA A 102 14.98 -17.16 7.47
C ALA A 102 16.47 -16.99 7.90
N GLY A 103 16.96 -17.80 8.85
CA GLY A 103 18.37 -17.87 9.24
C GLY A 103 18.74 -17.15 10.53
N LEU A 104 17.76 -16.61 11.29
CA LEU A 104 18.03 -15.90 12.53
C LEU A 104 18.25 -16.86 13.72
N LYS A 105 19.07 -16.41 14.69
CA LYS A 105 19.20 -17.10 15.98
C LYS A 105 17.92 -16.96 16.80
N LYS A 106 17.58 -17.96 17.61
CA LYS A 106 16.34 -18.01 18.40
C LYS A 106 16.07 -16.76 19.24
N LYS A 107 17.08 -16.24 19.97
CA LYS A 107 16.92 -15.05 20.81
C LYS A 107 16.59 -13.81 19.97
N GLU A 108 17.32 -13.63 18.88
CA GLU A 108 17.10 -12.53 17.94
C GLU A 108 15.74 -12.64 17.25
N ALA A 109 15.34 -13.84 16.82
CA ALA A 109 14.03 -14.10 16.23
C ALA A 109 12.87 -13.75 17.19
N GLN A 110 13.02 -14.04 18.48
CA GLN A 110 12.03 -13.67 19.50
C GLN A 110 11.95 -12.15 19.70
N GLU A 111 13.08 -11.46 19.71
CA GLU A 111 13.12 -9.99 19.79
C GLU A 111 12.48 -9.36 18.54
N ARG A 112 12.84 -9.84 17.34
CA ARG A 112 12.24 -9.38 16.07
C ARG A 112 10.74 -9.60 16.01
N ALA A 113 10.24 -10.74 16.49
CA ALA A 113 8.80 -11.01 16.54
C ALA A 113 8.06 -10.00 17.44
N LYS A 114 8.64 -9.63 18.59
CA LYS A 114 8.06 -8.60 19.49
C LYS A 114 8.02 -7.24 18.83
N GLU A 115 9.11 -6.84 18.16
CA GLU A 115 9.19 -5.56 17.43
C GLU A 115 8.17 -5.49 16.30
N ALA A 116 8.11 -6.53 15.45
CA ALA A 116 7.14 -6.61 14.36
C ALA A 116 5.69 -6.53 14.88
N THR A 117 5.40 -7.17 16.02
CA THR A 117 4.05 -7.12 16.63
C THR A 117 3.69 -5.70 17.07
N LYS A 118 4.64 -4.98 17.69
CA LYS A 118 4.43 -3.57 18.08
C LYS A 118 4.22 -2.68 16.85
N GLY A 119 5.02 -2.88 15.80
CA GLY A 119 4.90 -2.16 14.53
C GLY A 119 3.53 -2.32 13.87
N ILE A 120 2.96 -3.54 13.88
CA ILE A 120 1.60 -3.79 13.39
C ILE A 120 0.57 -2.97 14.18
N ILE A 121 0.65 -2.98 15.50
CA ILE A 121 -0.27 -2.23 16.37
C ILE A 121 -0.18 -0.74 16.08
N GLU A 122 1.02 -0.21 15.91
CA GLU A 122 1.23 1.19 15.54
C GLU A 122 0.63 1.51 14.16
N SER A 123 0.85 0.64 13.18
CA SER A 123 0.31 0.81 11.83
C SER A 123 -1.22 0.86 11.80
N ILE A 124 -1.89 0.07 12.65
CA ILE A 124 -3.35 0.12 12.81
C ILE A 124 -3.82 1.49 13.33
N LYS A 125 -3.05 2.11 14.24
CA LYS A 125 -3.39 3.46 14.75
C LYS A 125 -3.22 4.53 13.68
N TRP A 126 -2.25 4.38 12.79
CA TRP A 126 -2.01 5.33 11.70
C TRP A 126 -3.17 5.39 10.69
N LEU A 127 -3.87 4.27 10.49
CA LEU A 127 -5.01 4.19 9.57
C LEU A 127 -6.07 5.27 9.81
N ASP A 128 -6.36 5.59 11.08
CA ASP A 128 -7.38 6.58 11.45
C ASP A 128 -7.03 8.01 11.02
N SER A 129 -5.76 8.25 10.66
CA SER A 129 -5.28 9.56 10.23
C SER A 129 -4.99 9.65 8.73
N MET A 130 -5.20 8.58 7.97
CA MET A 130 -4.93 8.55 6.53
C MET A 130 -6.05 9.22 5.74
N ASP A 131 -5.70 10.04 4.75
CA ASP A 131 -6.66 10.61 3.80
C ASP A 131 -6.92 9.67 2.61
N ALA A 132 -5.95 8.82 2.27
CA ALA A 132 -6.08 7.75 1.28
C ALA A 132 -5.11 6.61 1.56
N VAL A 133 -5.43 5.42 1.05
CA VAL A 133 -4.62 4.21 1.24
C VAL A 133 -4.35 3.51 -0.09
N ILE A 134 -3.09 3.15 -0.31
CA ILE A 134 -2.69 2.20 -1.35
C ILE A 134 -2.55 0.82 -0.72
N ILE A 135 -3.33 -0.14 -1.19
CA ILE A 135 -3.14 -1.55 -0.84
C ILE A 135 -2.22 -2.18 -1.87
N VAL A 136 -0.98 -2.46 -1.48
CA VAL A 136 0.02 -3.13 -2.30
C VAL A 136 -0.15 -4.64 -2.18
N LEU A 137 -0.62 -5.28 -3.24
CA LEU A 137 -0.78 -6.73 -3.34
C LEU A 137 0.24 -7.32 -4.32
N ASP A 138 0.77 -8.50 -4.01
CA ASP A 138 1.61 -9.25 -4.95
C ASP A 138 0.72 -9.89 -6.03
N SER A 139 0.87 -9.44 -7.28
CA SER A 139 0.09 -9.92 -8.43
C SER A 139 0.32 -11.39 -8.78
N THR A 140 1.36 -12.02 -8.24
CA THR A 140 1.68 -13.44 -8.46
C THR A 140 1.06 -14.38 -7.43
N ILE A 141 0.43 -13.83 -6.39
CA ILE A 141 -0.18 -14.58 -5.29
C ILE A 141 -1.70 -14.58 -5.45
N ASP A 142 -2.36 -15.63 -4.98
CA ASP A 142 -3.82 -15.67 -4.96
C ASP A 142 -4.43 -14.50 -4.15
N PRO A 143 -5.24 -13.61 -4.78
CA PRO A 143 -5.88 -12.51 -4.07
C PRO A 143 -6.85 -12.97 -2.98
N TYR A 144 -7.39 -14.20 -3.07
CA TYR A 144 -8.31 -14.75 -2.06
C TYR A 144 -7.60 -15.30 -0.81
N SER A 145 -6.29 -15.07 -0.67
CA SER A 145 -5.59 -15.42 0.58
C SER A 145 -6.24 -14.73 1.79
N GLN A 146 -6.31 -15.44 2.92
CA GLN A 146 -6.93 -14.94 4.15
C GLN A 146 -6.32 -13.59 4.58
N VAL A 147 -5.02 -13.42 4.38
CA VAL A 147 -4.28 -12.19 4.67
C VAL A 147 -4.82 -11.04 3.83
N ASN A 148 -4.92 -11.21 2.50
CA ASN A 148 -5.42 -10.16 1.61
C ASN A 148 -6.87 -9.80 1.92
N ILE A 149 -7.74 -10.80 2.10
CA ILE A 149 -9.14 -10.60 2.46
C ILE A 149 -9.26 -9.82 3.78
N THR A 150 -8.42 -10.14 4.76
CA THR A 150 -8.41 -9.47 6.06
C THR A 150 -7.95 -8.02 5.94
N ILE A 151 -6.90 -7.71 5.16
CA ILE A 151 -6.43 -6.34 4.95
C ILE A 151 -7.51 -5.51 4.27
N VAL A 152 -7.99 -6.01 3.12
CA VAL A 152 -8.98 -5.30 2.31
C VAL A 152 -10.28 -5.11 3.10
N GLY A 153 -10.76 -6.14 3.81
CA GLY A 153 -11.97 -6.09 4.62
C GLY A 153 -11.89 -5.09 5.79
N ASN A 154 -10.75 -5.02 6.48
CA ASN A 154 -10.56 -4.04 7.57
C ASN A 154 -10.51 -2.59 7.06
N LEU A 155 -9.96 -2.37 5.86
CA LEU A 155 -9.89 -1.05 5.23
C LEU A 155 -11.24 -0.62 4.65
N ALA A 156 -11.99 -1.56 4.08
CA ALA A 156 -13.36 -1.33 3.60
C ALA A 156 -14.29 -0.75 4.67
N ALA A 157 -14.06 -1.11 5.93
CA ALA A 157 -14.90 -0.69 7.06
C ALA A 157 -14.68 0.76 7.53
N ARG A 158 -13.71 1.50 6.96
CA ARG A 158 -13.28 2.82 7.48
C ARG A 158 -13.60 4.01 6.58
N ASP A 159 -14.34 3.83 5.48
CA ASP A 159 -14.68 4.89 4.49
C ASP A 159 -13.47 5.69 3.97
N ILE A 160 -12.27 5.10 4.00
CA ILE A 160 -11.05 5.69 3.47
C ILE A 160 -10.96 5.37 1.97
N PRO A 161 -10.65 6.35 1.09
CA PRO A 161 -10.38 6.10 -0.32
C PRO A 161 -9.23 5.12 -0.52
N VAL A 162 -9.46 4.07 -1.32
CA VAL A 162 -8.52 2.97 -1.53
C VAL A 162 -8.24 2.76 -3.02
N LEU A 163 -6.96 2.60 -3.35
CA LEU A 163 -6.47 2.10 -4.64
C LEU A 163 -5.62 0.85 -4.40
N ILE A 164 -5.79 -0.19 -5.21
CA ILE A 164 -4.98 -1.40 -5.14
C ILE A 164 -3.84 -1.30 -6.15
N ALA A 165 -2.60 -1.37 -5.66
CA ALA A 165 -1.41 -1.54 -6.49
C ALA A 165 -1.08 -3.04 -6.58
N ALA A 166 -1.40 -3.65 -7.71
CA ALA A 166 -1.04 -5.03 -8.04
C ALA A 166 0.43 -5.08 -8.49
N ASN A 167 1.32 -5.19 -7.52
CA ASN A 167 2.76 -5.08 -7.69
C ASN A 167 3.38 -6.39 -8.24
N LYS A 168 4.61 -6.29 -8.75
CA LYS A 168 5.35 -7.38 -9.43
C LYS A 168 4.70 -7.80 -10.75
N SER A 169 4.05 -6.85 -11.43
CA SER A 169 3.33 -7.11 -12.67
C SER A 169 4.23 -7.56 -13.83
N ASP A 170 5.54 -7.34 -13.71
CA ASP A 170 6.60 -7.81 -14.62
C ASP A 170 6.74 -9.34 -14.62
N LEU A 171 6.32 -10.02 -13.55
CA LEU A 171 6.49 -11.46 -13.42
C LEU A 171 5.45 -12.23 -14.25
N LYS A 172 5.88 -13.31 -14.93
CA LYS A 172 5.02 -14.15 -15.77
C LYS A 172 3.78 -14.72 -15.08
N LYS A 173 3.81 -14.86 -13.75
CA LYS A 173 2.71 -15.38 -12.93
C LYS A 173 1.71 -14.29 -12.49
N SER A 174 2.00 -13.03 -12.82
CA SER A 174 1.12 -11.90 -12.52
C SER A 174 -0.25 -12.10 -13.15
N ASP A 175 -1.30 -11.93 -12.35
CA ASP A 175 -2.69 -11.98 -12.81
C ASP A 175 -3.49 -10.80 -12.26
N LEU A 176 -3.41 -9.68 -12.98
CA LEU A 176 -4.15 -8.45 -12.65
C LEU A 176 -5.66 -8.67 -12.67
N LYS A 177 -6.16 -9.42 -13.65
CA LYS A 177 -7.59 -9.68 -13.83
C LYS A 177 -8.17 -10.46 -12.65
N LYS A 178 -7.39 -11.37 -12.07
CA LYS A 178 -7.80 -12.10 -10.87
C LYS A 178 -7.92 -11.17 -9.66
N ILE A 179 -7.03 -10.19 -9.51
CA ILE A 179 -7.14 -9.18 -8.44
C ILE A 179 -8.37 -8.29 -8.65
N GLU A 180 -8.60 -7.81 -9.87
CA GLU A 180 -9.78 -7.01 -10.23
C GLU A 180 -11.09 -7.77 -9.95
N ALA A 181 -11.14 -9.07 -10.30
CA ALA A 181 -12.30 -9.91 -10.05
C ALA A 181 -12.52 -10.20 -8.55
N ALA A 182 -11.44 -10.29 -7.76
CA ALA A 182 -11.51 -10.49 -6.32
C ALA A 182 -11.99 -9.24 -5.56
N PHE A 183 -11.63 -8.06 -6.06
CA PHE A 183 -11.88 -6.78 -5.39
C PHE A 183 -12.52 -5.73 -6.32
N PRO A 184 -13.68 -6.02 -6.93
CA PRO A 184 -14.28 -5.22 -8.01
C PRO A 184 -14.77 -3.84 -7.57
N GLN A 185 -14.80 -3.56 -6.26
CA GLN A 185 -15.19 -2.27 -5.70
C GLN A 185 -14.06 -1.25 -5.65
N TYR A 186 -12.81 -1.65 -5.89
CA TYR A 186 -11.64 -0.77 -5.85
C TYR A 186 -11.05 -0.59 -7.24
N GLY A 187 -10.41 0.57 -7.46
CA GLY A 187 -9.48 0.70 -8.58
C GLY A 187 -8.30 -0.24 -8.38
N VAL A 188 -7.84 -0.87 -9.46
CA VAL A 188 -6.67 -1.74 -9.46
C VAL A 188 -5.73 -1.27 -10.56
N ILE A 189 -4.46 -1.10 -10.23
CA ILE A 189 -3.40 -0.75 -11.18
C ILE A 189 -2.25 -1.73 -11.05
N GLY A 190 -1.86 -2.35 -12.16
CA GLY A 190 -0.67 -3.21 -12.21
C GLY A 190 0.59 -2.34 -12.19
N VAL A 191 1.56 -2.67 -11.34
CA VAL A 191 2.84 -1.93 -11.28
C VAL A 191 4.01 -2.88 -11.11
N SER A 192 5.20 -2.47 -11.54
CA SER A 192 6.46 -3.04 -11.06
C SER A 192 7.22 -1.97 -10.30
N ALA A 193 7.10 -1.97 -8.97
CA ALA A 193 7.81 -1.00 -8.14
C ALA A 193 9.34 -1.10 -8.31
N GLU A 194 9.84 -2.32 -8.49
CA GLU A 194 11.27 -2.60 -8.66
C GLU A 194 11.80 -2.06 -9.99
N TYR A 195 11.12 -2.38 -11.10
CA TYR A 195 11.58 -2.01 -12.45
C TYR A 195 11.04 -0.68 -12.99
N GLY A 196 10.03 -0.11 -12.35
CA GLY A 196 9.41 1.15 -12.76
C GLY A 196 8.26 0.99 -13.76
N ASP A 197 7.86 -0.24 -14.10
CA ASP A 197 6.78 -0.46 -15.06
C ASP A 197 5.47 0.10 -14.54
N ASN A 198 4.79 0.86 -15.40
CA ASN A 198 3.46 1.42 -15.18
C ASN A 198 3.35 2.42 -14.00
N ILE A 199 4.46 3.01 -13.58
CA ILE A 199 4.50 3.97 -12.47
C ILE A 199 3.85 5.32 -12.82
N GLU A 200 3.94 5.79 -14.06
CA GLU A 200 3.26 7.01 -14.50
C GLU A 200 1.72 6.88 -14.40
N ASP A 201 1.17 5.76 -14.89
CA ASP A 201 -0.26 5.46 -14.79
C ASP A 201 -0.70 5.31 -13.33
N PHE A 202 0.16 4.76 -12.46
CA PHE A 202 -0.07 4.73 -11.02
C PHE A 202 -0.20 6.15 -10.42
N TYR A 203 0.66 7.10 -10.81
CA TYR A 203 0.54 8.49 -10.36
C TYR A 203 -0.75 9.14 -10.86
N ASP A 204 -1.18 8.84 -12.09
CA ASP A 204 -2.45 9.32 -12.64
C ASP A 204 -3.66 8.81 -11.83
N GLU A 205 -3.70 7.52 -11.50
CA GLU A 205 -4.74 6.94 -10.66
C GLU A 205 -4.71 7.46 -9.23
N LEU A 206 -3.51 7.63 -8.65
CA LEU A 206 -3.34 8.23 -7.33
C LEU A 206 -3.92 9.66 -7.29
N ILE A 207 -3.61 10.47 -8.30
CA ILE A 207 -4.13 11.83 -8.39
C ILE A 207 -5.65 11.84 -8.55
N LYS A 208 -6.24 10.87 -9.27
CA LYS A 208 -7.70 10.71 -9.40
C LYS A 208 -8.36 10.24 -8.10
N LEU A 209 -7.67 9.44 -7.30
CA LEU A 209 -8.19 8.94 -6.01
C LEU A 209 -8.35 10.07 -4.99
N MET A 210 -7.37 10.99 -4.96
CA MET A 210 -7.29 12.04 -3.94
C MET A 210 -7.73 13.43 -4.44
N LYS A 211 -8.36 13.54 -5.62
CA LYS A 211 -8.97 14.78 -6.12
C LYS A 211 -10.43 14.57 -6.43
#